data_AF-A0A2R6BF45-F1
#
_entry.id   AF-A0A2R6BF45-F1
#
_cell.length_a   1.000
_cell.length_b   1.000
_cell.length_c   1.000
_cell.angle_alpha   90.00
_cell.angle_beta   90.00
_cell.angle_gamma   90.00
#
_symmetry.space_group_name_H-M   'P 1'
#
loop_
_entity.id
_entity.type
_entity.pdbx_description
1 polymer ?
#
loop_
_entity_poly.entity_id
_entity_poly.type
_entity_poly.pdbx_seq_one_letter_code
_entity_poly.pdbx_strand_id
1 'polypeptide(L)'
;MGQGKSLLITSIGNPLAYKPTTYSYQGKSKKGCVSSVVFDDVNTVFFVGLASFTDVQTKTQGACSSSKQNQCATEMLDVLKDYQGKKYNSYTQLENDAEEALQKYA
;
A
#
# COMPACT_ATOMS: atom_id res chain seq x y z
N MET A 1 8.09 -15.05 27.32
CA MET A 1 7.05 -15.16 26.27
C MET A 1 7.37 -14.09 25.24
N GLY A 2 7.97 -14.46 24.11
CA GLY A 2 8.24 -13.49 23.05
C GLY A 2 6.95 -13.16 22.32
N GLN A 3 6.57 -11.88 22.25
CA GLN A 3 5.55 -11.44 21.31
C GLN A 3 6.05 -11.83 19.91
N GLY A 4 5.36 -12.75 19.24
CA GLY A 4 5.70 -13.13 17.88
C GLY A 4 5.51 -11.93 16.98
N LYS A 5 6.60 -11.46 16.34
CA LYS A 5 6.51 -10.40 15.34
C LYS A 5 5.73 -10.92 14.13
N SER A 6 4.72 -10.18 13.69
CA SER A 6 3.90 -10.51 12.53
C SER A 6 4.16 -9.55 11.37
N LEU A 7 4.29 -10.13 10.18
CA LEU A 7 4.68 -9.45 8.94
C LEU A 7 3.60 -9.65 7.88
N LEU A 8 3.09 -8.56 7.31
CA LEU A 8 2.19 -8.60 6.15
C LEU A 8 2.91 -8.08 4.91
N ILE A 9 2.85 -8.84 3.83
CA ILE A 9 3.34 -8.40 2.52
C ILE A 9 2.15 -8.36 1.57
N THR A 10 1.87 -7.20 0.99
CA THR A 10 0.73 -6.98 0.11
C THR A 10 1.18 -6.40 -1.23
N SER A 11 0.76 -7.02 -2.33
CA SER A 11 1.06 -6.56 -3.67
C SER A 11 -0.01 -5.61 -4.19
N ILE A 12 0.40 -4.42 -4.65
CA ILE A 12 -0.47 -3.41 -5.25
C ILE A 12 -0.30 -3.48 -6.77
N GLY A 13 -1.41 -3.74 -7.48
CA GLY A 13 -1.40 -4.11 -8.91
C GLY A 13 -1.93 -3.05 -9.89
N ASN A 14 -2.98 -2.31 -9.56
CA ASN A 14 -3.36 -1.08 -10.27
C ASN A 14 -4.14 -0.15 -9.32
N PRO A 15 -3.47 0.77 -8.61
CA PRO A 15 -4.13 1.60 -7.61
C PRO A 15 -5.16 2.56 -8.23
N LEU A 16 -4.99 2.96 -9.51
CA LEU A 16 -5.96 3.80 -10.22
C LEU A 16 -7.31 3.09 -10.43
N ALA A 17 -7.33 1.76 -10.45
CA ALA A 17 -8.55 0.98 -10.59
C ALA A 17 -9.24 0.69 -9.24
N TYR A 18 -8.61 1.05 -8.12
CA TYR A 18 -9.14 0.72 -6.79
C TYR A 18 -10.32 1.60 -6.41
N LYS A 19 -11.31 0.97 -5.78
CA LYS A 19 -12.53 1.60 -5.28
C LYS A 19 -12.76 1.17 -3.83
N PRO A 20 -13.22 2.07 -2.94
CA PRO A 20 -13.58 1.70 -1.59
C PRO A 20 -14.60 0.56 -1.62
N THR A 21 -14.28 -0.51 -0.91
CA THR A 21 -15.17 -1.67 -0.74
C THR A 21 -15.07 -2.19 0.68
N THR A 22 -15.99 -3.08 1.06
CA THR A 22 -15.95 -3.78 2.34
C THR A 22 -15.23 -5.12 2.14
N TYR A 23 -14.14 -5.31 2.84
CA TYR A 23 -13.43 -6.58 2.94
C TYR A 23 -13.85 -7.31 4.21
N SER A 24 -13.99 -8.63 4.14
CA SER A 24 -14.31 -9.45 5.29
C SER A 24 -13.32 -10.60 5.44
N TYR A 25 -12.82 -10.80 6.65
CA TYR A 25 -11.91 -11.87 7.00
C TYR A 25 -12.15 -12.31 8.45
N GLN A 26 -12.29 -13.62 8.67
CA GLN A 26 -12.56 -14.20 10.00
C GLN A 26 -13.70 -13.53 10.78
N GLY A 27 -14.77 -13.13 10.06
CA GLY A 27 -15.93 -12.47 10.67
C GLY A 27 -15.72 -10.98 11.02
N LYS A 28 -14.51 -10.43 10.86
CA LYS A 28 -14.26 -8.99 10.90
C LYS A 28 -14.50 -8.40 9.51
N SER A 29 -15.20 -7.26 9.45
CA SER A 29 -15.44 -6.54 8.20
C SER A 29 -14.92 -5.12 8.30
N LYS A 30 -14.15 -4.69 7.30
CA LYS A 30 -13.57 -3.35 7.23
C LYS A 30 -13.72 -2.74 5.85
N LYS A 31 -13.99 -1.45 5.83
CA LYS A 31 -14.04 -0.67 4.59
C LYS A 31 -12.63 -0.16 4.27
N GLY A 32 -12.20 -0.33 3.03
CA GLY A 32 -10.91 0.16 2.60
C GLY A 32 -10.69 0.04 1.11
N CYS A 33 -9.49 0.42 0.68
CA CYS A 33 -9.08 0.48 -0.71
C CYS A 33 -8.34 -0.77 -1.19
N VAL A 34 -7.81 -1.54 -0.24
CA VAL A 34 -7.00 -2.74 -0.45
C VAL A 34 -7.41 -3.80 0.54
N SER A 35 -7.27 -5.07 0.19
CA SER A 35 -7.69 -6.18 1.05
C SER A 35 -6.86 -6.30 2.33
N SER A 36 -5.67 -5.72 2.38
CA SER A 36 -4.79 -5.76 3.56
C SER A 36 -5.39 -5.06 4.79
N VAL A 37 -6.40 -4.20 4.61
CA VAL A 37 -7.05 -3.45 5.70
C VAL A 37 -7.74 -4.31 6.75
N VAL A 38 -7.92 -5.61 6.53
CA VAL A 38 -8.52 -6.54 7.51
C VAL A 38 -7.50 -7.17 8.46
N PHE A 39 -6.19 -6.91 8.26
CA PHE A 39 -5.09 -7.45 9.04
C PHE A 39 -4.52 -6.40 10.00
N ASP A 40 -5.35 -5.94 10.93
CA ASP A 40 -5.05 -4.82 11.85
C ASP A 40 -4.02 -5.16 12.92
N ASP A 41 -3.87 -6.46 13.19
CA ASP A 41 -3.08 -7.00 14.30
C ASP A 41 -1.64 -7.34 13.85
N VAL A 42 -1.17 -6.72 12.77
CA VAL A 42 0.18 -6.95 12.21
C VAL A 42 1.19 -5.92 12.72
N ASN A 43 2.39 -6.37 13.04
CA ASN A 43 3.45 -5.46 13.52
C ASN A 43 4.06 -4.63 12.37
N THR A 44 4.13 -5.20 11.16
CA THR A 44 4.87 -4.60 10.04
C THR A 44 4.18 -4.90 8.71
N VAL A 45 4.00 -3.90 7.83
CA VAL A 45 3.38 -4.07 6.49
C VAL A 45 4.31 -3.61 5.37
N PHE A 46 4.49 -4.47 4.36
CA PHE A 46 5.21 -4.16 3.13
C PHE A 46 4.27 -4.07 1.93
N PHE A 47 4.29 -2.91 1.26
CA PHE A 47 3.61 -2.71 -0.01
C PHE A 47 4.57 -3.00 -1.16
N VAL A 48 4.20 -3.95 -2.02
CA VAL A 48 4.96 -4.30 -3.22
C VAL A 48 4.21 -3.80 -4.45
N GLY A 49 4.71 -2.73 -5.07
CA GLY A 49 4.16 -2.21 -6.33
C GLY A 49 4.97 -2.63 -7.56
N LEU A 50 4.33 -2.59 -8.73
CA LEU A 50 5.00 -2.71 -10.01
C LEU A 50 5.84 -1.46 -10.30
N ALA A 51 7.11 -1.63 -10.68
CA ALA A 51 7.98 -0.52 -11.06
C ALA A 51 7.39 0.35 -12.19
N SER A 52 6.61 -0.27 -13.09
CA SER A 52 5.93 0.37 -14.21
C SER A 52 4.79 1.32 -13.82
N PHE A 53 4.42 1.43 -12.54
CA PHE A 53 3.39 2.39 -12.13
C PHE A 53 3.76 3.85 -12.35
N THR A 54 5.05 4.17 -12.24
CA THR A 54 5.51 5.53 -12.56
C THR A 54 5.38 5.82 -14.05
N ASP A 55 5.60 4.83 -14.91
CA ASP A 55 5.30 4.94 -16.34
C ASP A 55 3.80 5.09 -16.65
N VAL A 56 2.94 4.48 -15.83
CA VAL A 56 1.49 4.68 -15.94
C VAL A 56 1.13 6.15 -15.64
N GLN A 57 1.73 6.78 -14.63
CA GLN A 57 1.50 8.21 -14.34
C GLN A 57 2.05 9.15 -15.42
N THR A 58 3.26 8.92 -15.93
CA THR A 58 3.85 9.78 -16.98
C THR A 58 3.05 9.73 -18.28
N LYS A 59 2.44 8.58 -18.62
CA LYS A 59 1.57 8.48 -19.81
C LYS A 59 0.14 8.96 -19.58
N THR A 60 -0.44 8.81 -18.39
CA THR A 60 -1.80 9.30 -18.12
C THR A 60 -1.87 10.80 -17.85
N GLN A 61 -0.78 11.45 -17.40
CA GLN A 61 -0.70 12.91 -17.29
C GLN A 61 -0.75 13.63 -18.65
N GLY A 62 -0.47 12.94 -19.77
CA GLY A 62 -0.61 13.47 -21.12
C GLY A 62 -1.97 13.27 -21.79
N ALA A 63 -2.85 12.40 -21.27
CA ALA A 63 -4.09 12.00 -21.96
C ALA A 63 -5.37 12.05 -21.10
N CYS A 64 -5.28 12.18 -19.77
CA CYS A 64 -6.46 12.28 -18.91
C CYS A 64 -6.24 13.28 -17.76
N SER A 65 -6.15 14.57 -18.09
CA SER A 65 -6.62 15.59 -17.17
C SER A 65 -8.11 15.31 -16.87
N SER A 66 -8.47 15.20 -15.58
CA SER A 66 -9.85 15.23 -15.05
C SER A 66 -10.73 13.96 -15.07
N SER A 67 -10.24 12.83 -14.56
CA SER A 67 -11.13 11.87 -13.86
C SER A 67 -10.69 11.81 -12.41
N LYS A 68 -11.59 12.20 -11.49
CA LYS A 68 -11.38 12.28 -10.04
C LYS A 68 -10.49 11.12 -9.58
N GLN A 69 -9.22 11.39 -9.28
CA GLN A 69 -8.39 10.41 -8.60
C GLN A 69 -9.14 10.07 -7.32
N ASN A 70 -9.58 8.82 -7.23
CA ASN A 70 -10.24 8.32 -6.04
C ASN A 70 -9.22 8.35 -4.90
N GLN A 71 -9.64 8.68 -3.69
CA GLN A 71 -8.77 8.77 -2.51
C GLN A 71 -7.88 7.52 -2.37
N CYS A 72 -8.45 6.33 -2.63
CA CYS A 72 -7.73 5.06 -2.69
C CYS A 72 -6.54 5.02 -3.65
N ALA A 73 -6.70 5.64 -4.81
CA ALA A 73 -5.66 5.68 -5.82
C ALA A 73 -4.55 6.64 -5.39
N THR A 74 -4.90 7.81 -4.85
CA THR A 74 -3.94 8.80 -4.37
C THR A 74 -3.09 8.23 -3.23
N GLU A 75 -3.72 7.66 -2.20
CA GLU A 75 -3.02 7.10 -1.02
C GLU A 75 -2.04 5.99 -1.42
N MET A 76 -2.47 5.04 -2.24
CA MET A 76 -1.59 3.94 -2.68
C MET A 76 -0.50 4.42 -3.62
N LEU A 77 -0.75 5.46 -4.42
CA LEU A 77 0.29 6.07 -5.25
C LEU A 77 1.35 6.79 -4.41
N ASP A 78 0.95 7.46 -3.34
CA ASP A 78 1.87 8.15 -2.45
C ASP A 78 2.75 7.15 -1.69
N VAL A 79 2.16 6.06 -1.17
CA VAL A 79 2.93 4.93 -0.61
C VAL A 79 3.96 4.41 -1.61
N LEU A 80 3.53 4.10 -2.84
CA LEU A 80 4.44 3.53 -3.82
C LEU A 80 5.54 4.51 -4.24
N LYS A 81 5.28 5.82 -4.26
CA LYS A 81 6.28 6.86 -4.54
C LYS A 81 7.30 7.00 -3.42
N ASP A 82 6.85 7.07 -2.17
CA ASP A 82 7.70 7.30 -1.00
C ASP A 82 8.74 6.18 -0.79
N TYR A 83 8.43 4.97 -1.25
CA TYR A 83 9.30 3.80 -1.13
C TYR A 83 9.87 3.30 -2.47
N GLN A 84 9.63 4.00 -3.58
CA GLN A 84 10.11 3.57 -4.89
C GLN A 84 11.63 3.60 -4.97
N GLY A 85 12.24 2.50 -5.46
CA GLY A 85 13.66 2.44 -5.74
C GLY A 85 14.55 2.43 -4.48
N LYS A 86 13.94 2.42 -3.28
CA LYS A 86 14.68 2.18 -2.04
C LYS A 86 15.30 0.80 -2.09
N LYS A 87 16.60 0.75 -1.83
CA LYS A 87 17.37 -0.48 -1.65
C LYS A 87 17.62 -0.65 -0.16
N TYR A 88 17.18 -1.77 0.38
CA TYR A 88 17.39 -2.10 1.78
C TYR A 88 18.65 -2.93 1.91
N ASN A 89 19.64 -2.42 2.64
CA ASN A 89 20.90 -3.11 2.89
C ASN A 89 20.86 -3.92 4.21
N SER A 90 19.80 -3.76 5.00
CA SER A 90 19.53 -4.56 6.19
C SER A 90 18.03 -4.72 6.43
N TYR A 91 17.67 -5.78 7.17
CA TYR A 91 16.28 -6.03 7.58
C TYR A 91 15.73 -4.92 8.49
N THR A 92 16.57 -4.27 9.31
CA THR A 92 16.14 -3.18 10.20
C THR A 92 15.70 -1.94 9.43
N GLN A 93 16.38 -1.59 8.34
CA GLN A 93 15.97 -0.46 7.48
C GLN A 93 14.62 -0.74 6.81
N LEU A 94 14.45 -2.00 6.38
CA LEU A 94 13.22 -2.49 5.79
C LEU A 94 12.07 -2.44 6.82
N GLU A 95 12.28 -2.94 8.03
CA GLU A 95 11.29 -2.95 9.13
C GLU A 95 10.85 -1.53 9.53
N ASN A 96 11.79 -0.60 9.69
CA ASN A 96 11.47 0.80 10.03
C ASN A 96 10.60 1.50 8.98
N ASP A 97 10.93 1.33 7.69
CA ASP A 97 10.16 1.94 6.60
C ASP A 97 8.74 1.38 6.52
N ALA A 98 8.56 0.09 6.84
CA ALA A 98 7.24 -0.51 6.91
C ALA A 98 6.42 -0.07 8.14
N GLU A 99 7.07 0.15 9.28
CA GLU A 99 6.43 0.75 10.46
C GLU A 99 6.00 2.20 10.19
N GLU A 100 6.83 3.00 9.51
CA GLU A 100 6.48 4.36 9.08
C GLU A 100 5.30 4.35 8.10
N ALA A 101 5.32 3.44 7.11
CA ALA A 101 4.23 3.29 6.15
C ALA A 101 2.90 2.93 6.85
N LEU A 102 2.94 2.05 7.85
CA LEU A 102 1.79 1.72 8.68
C LEU A 102 1.24 2.96 9.41
N GLN A 103 2.09 3.72 10.10
CA GLN A 103 1.63 4.89 10.86
C GLN A 103 1.04 5.99 9.98
N LYS A 104 1.53 6.12 8.76
CA LYS A 104 1.14 7.19 7.83
C LYS A 104 -0.07 6.83 6.96
N TYR A 105 -0.29 5.54 6.67
CA TYR A 105 -1.26 5.10 5.65
C TYR A 105 -2.21 3.97 6.07
N ALA A 106 -2.14 3.44 7.29
CA ALA A 106 -3.10 2.47 7.85
C ALA A 106 -4.16 3.13 8.73
#